data_AF-A0A9E3H1D6-F1
#
_entry.id   AF-A0A9E3H1D6-F1
#
_cell.length_a   1.000
_cell.length_b   1.000
_cell.length_c   1.000
_cell.angle_alpha   90.00
_cell.angle_beta   90.00
_cell.angle_gamma   90.00
#
_symmetry.space_group_name_H-M   'P 1'
#
loop_
_entity.id
_entity.type
_entity.pdbx_description
1 polymer ?
#
loop_
_entity_poly.entity_id
_entity_poly.type
_entity_poly.pdbx_seq_one_letter_code
_entity_poly.pdbx_strand_id
1 'polypeptide(L)'
;MSVARLMSPLRCRMFAALLWLLAAAPVAQAIAAAPGASGLGVPPPPALPAARIAALLVPATDTAPRRLVGAKPWPGHPGRFVAIVCTGGAAPYSDTPNAPRCAQPESKTEPKLHVYLGVIAAGPGVAPRLIAGGGPIRAAVDWGLSDLPAPDAAQGAPGPVPPARIDRFDLAAYRIAPGQTAFGLRVSWRDMYSGGGGYFSALCLYAIEGGRLRRVLAVPMHAQQLIAGDWHKNGTRDHQDIDAANLLVVARTRTAGHFDLIVRPTNADYAARPWSGRIGIGAAVAERDGTVTIQSTIVGDPAAQAGLRAGDRIARIDGHTVRGMDAKAVAAAMNGVLGGRVVLTIRRPGQAPFDVTLVRTTFTLAPSSHLRFRWSRAAGAYRAAVCTGNCL
;
A
#
# COMPACT_ATOMS: atom_id res chain seq x y z
N MET A 1 -53.29 -10.48 -61.63
CA MET A 1 -52.25 -10.84 -62.61
C MET A 1 -50.94 -10.22 -62.15
N SER A 2 -49.89 -11.04 -62.12
CA SER A 2 -48.58 -10.79 -61.50
C SER A 2 -47.68 -9.91 -62.37
N VAL A 3 -46.97 -8.93 -61.77
CA VAL A 3 -45.66 -8.45 -62.25
C VAL A 3 -44.80 -8.02 -61.05
N ALA A 4 -43.65 -8.68 -60.91
CA ALA A 4 -42.59 -8.36 -59.96
C ALA A 4 -41.77 -7.13 -60.39
N ARG A 5 -41.25 -6.35 -59.42
CA ARG A 5 -39.99 -5.61 -59.58
C ARG A 5 -39.22 -5.57 -58.25
N LEU A 6 -38.03 -6.16 -58.29
CA LEU A 6 -37.03 -6.22 -57.23
C LEU A 6 -36.56 -4.82 -56.81
N MET A 7 -36.44 -4.59 -55.50
CA MET A 7 -35.50 -3.59 -54.95
C MET A 7 -34.50 -4.30 -54.04
N SER A 8 -33.22 -4.09 -54.34
CA SER A 8 -32.07 -4.74 -53.69
C SER A 8 -31.69 -4.09 -52.35
N PRO A 9 -31.07 -4.83 -51.41
CA PRO A 9 -30.80 -4.37 -50.03
C PRO A 9 -29.53 -3.49 -49.89
N LEU A 10 -29.03 -2.89 -50.98
CA LEU A 10 -27.69 -2.31 -51.01
C LEU A 10 -27.58 -0.84 -50.59
N ARG A 11 -28.67 -0.15 -50.22
CA ARG A 11 -28.62 1.28 -49.87
C ARG A 11 -28.68 1.63 -48.38
N CYS A 12 -28.80 0.65 -47.48
CA CYS A 12 -28.86 0.93 -46.02
C CYS A 12 -27.50 0.83 -45.29
N ARG A 13 -26.42 0.39 -45.97
CA ARG A 13 -25.12 0.15 -45.31
C ARG A 13 -24.06 1.25 -45.47
N MET A 14 -24.27 2.26 -46.31
CA MET A 14 -23.24 3.29 -46.58
C MET A 14 -23.31 4.53 -45.68
N PHE A 15 -24.42 4.80 -44.98
CA PHE A 15 -24.50 5.99 -44.10
C PHE A 15 -24.07 5.72 -42.65
N ALA A 16 -24.12 4.47 -42.17
CA ALA A 16 -23.71 4.13 -40.81
C ALA A 16 -22.18 3.97 -40.64
N ALA A 17 -21.45 3.66 -41.72
CA ALA A 17 -20.00 3.45 -41.66
C ALA A 17 -19.20 4.78 -41.62
N LEU A 18 -19.74 5.87 -42.18
CA LEU A 18 -19.02 7.14 -42.28
C LEU A 18 -19.06 7.96 -40.97
N LEU A 19 -20.08 7.78 -40.13
CA LEU A 19 -20.18 8.46 -38.83
C LEU A 19 -19.30 7.82 -37.73
N TRP A 20 -18.95 6.54 -37.85
CA TRP A 20 -18.10 5.86 -36.86
C TRP A 20 -16.59 6.12 -37.07
N LEU A 21 -16.17 6.41 -38.30
CA LEU A 21 -14.76 6.68 -38.62
C LEU A 21 -14.27 8.09 -38.23
N LEU A 22 -15.18 9.05 -38.02
CA LEU A 22 -14.82 10.44 -37.69
C LEU A 22 -14.81 10.76 -36.19
N ALA A 23 -15.36 9.89 -35.34
CA ALA A 23 -15.41 10.11 -33.88
C ALA A 23 -14.30 9.39 -33.09
N ALA A 24 -13.70 8.34 -33.63
CA ALA A 24 -12.65 7.57 -32.95
C ALA A 24 -11.23 8.15 -33.11
N ALA A 25 -10.97 8.83 -34.23
CA ALA A 25 -9.67 9.43 -34.53
C ALA A 25 -9.20 10.49 -33.50
N PRO A 26 -10.01 11.48 -33.08
CA PRO A 26 -9.53 12.51 -32.15
C PRO A 26 -9.23 11.96 -30.75
N VAL A 27 -9.94 10.92 -30.31
CA VAL A 27 -9.69 10.27 -29.01
C VAL A 27 -8.40 9.44 -29.06
N ALA A 28 -8.18 8.67 -30.12
CA ALA A 28 -6.94 7.91 -30.31
C ALA A 28 -5.70 8.83 -30.43
N GLN A 29 -5.83 9.98 -31.10
CA GLN A 29 -4.76 10.97 -31.23
C GLN A 29 -4.47 11.71 -29.91
N ALA A 30 -5.49 11.99 -29.10
CA ALA A 30 -5.33 12.58 -27.76
C ALA A 30 -4.65 11.61 -26.77
N ILE A 31 -4.90 10.30 -26.87
CA ILE A 31 -4.23 9.26 -26.08
C ILE A 31 -2.77 9.07 -26.54
N ALA A 32 -2.50 9.17 -27.85
CA ALA A 32 -1.15 9.08 -28.41
C ALA A 32 -0.29 10.33 -28.16
N ALA A 33 -0.91 11.51 -27.98
CA ALA A 33 -0.23 12.77 -27.69
C ALA A 33 0.00 13.03 -26.19
N ALA A 34 -0.63 12.25 -25.31
CA ALA A 34 -0.35 12.33 -23.88
C ALA A 34 1.07 11.81 -23.64
N PRO A 35 2.01 12.62 -23.11
CA PRO A 35 3.31 12.10 -22.73
C PRO A 35 3.09 10.96 -21.73
N GLY A 36 3.66 9.80 -22.04
CA GLY A 36 3.54 8.61 -21.20
C GLY A 36 3.90 8.91 -19.75
N ALA A 37 3.28 8.20 -18.81
CA ALA A 37 3.48 8.42 -17.38
C ALA A 37 4.99 8.35 -17.04
N SER A 38 5.61 9.51 -16.86
CA SER A 38 7.07 9.61 -16.75
C SER A 38 7.60 9.19 -15.39
N GLY A 39 6.88 8.37 -14.60
CA GLY A 39 7.33 7.77 -13.33
C GLY A 39 8.21 8.68 -12.46
N LEU A 40 9.48 8.32 -12.30
CA LEU A 40 10.54 9.10 -11.63
C LEU A 40 11.22 10.14 -12.54
N GLY A 41 11.00 10.07 -13.85
CA GLY A 41 11.39 11.05 -14.86
C GLY A 41 12.47 10.52 -15.79
N VAL A 42 12.32 10.80 -17.09
CA VAL A 42 13.41 10.80 -18.08
C VAL A 42 13.13 11.93 -19.07
N PRO A 43 14.14 12.70 -19.53
CA PRO A 43 15.52 12.83 -19.02
C PRO A 43 15.63 13.97 -17.97
N PRO A 44 16.77 14.08 -17.23
CA PRO A 44 17.03 15.27 -16.42
C PRO A 44 16.96 16.54 -17.28
N PRO A 45 16.71 17.72 -16.68
CA PRO A 45 16.69 18.96 -17.44
C PRO A 45 18.00 19.10 -18.23
N PRO A 46 17.99 19.51 -19.51
CA PRO A 46 19.21 19.58 -20.34
C PRO A 46 20.37 20.36 -19.69
N ALA A 47 20.05 21.31 -18.82
CA ALA A 47 21.01 22.12 -18.06
C ALA A 47 21.64 21.43 -16.82
N LEU A 48 21.28 20.19 -16.49
CA LEU A 48 21.78 19.45 -15.32
C LEU A 48 22.26 18.04 -15.68
N PRO A 49 23.59 17.84 -15.83
CA PRO A 49 24.16 16.52 -16.05
C PRO A 49 23.82 15.56 -14.90
N ALA A 50 23.43 14.32 -15.24
CA ALA A 50 23.04 13.30 -14.27
C ALA A 50 24.13 13.03 -13.21
N ALA A 51 25.39 12.99 -13.63
CA ALA A 51 26.55 12.83 -12.74
C ALA A 51 26.66 13.94 -11.69
N ARG A 52 26.32 15.19 -12.08
CA ARG A 52 26.36 16.33 -11.15
C ARG A 52 25.27 16.23 -10.10
N ILE A 53 24.05 15.83 -10.48
CA ILE A 53 22.97 15.57 -9.54
C ILE A 53 23.35 14.44 -8.58
N ALA A 54 23.91 13.34 -9.09
CA ALA A 54 24.36 12.21 -8.28
C ALA A 54 25.41 12.62 -7.23
N ALA A 55 26.37 13.47 -7.61
CA ALA A 55 27.39 13.99 -6.71
C ALA A 55 26.83 14.92 -5.61
N LEU A 56 25.70 15.60 -5.85
CA LEU A 56 25.06 16.46 -4.84
C LEU A 56 24.30 15.65 -3.78
N LEU A 57 23.72 14.51 -4.16
CA LEU A 57 22.84 13.72 -3.29
C LEU A 57 23.59 12.64 -2.50
N VAL A 58 24.62 12.05 -3.12
CA VAL A 58 25.37 10.93 -2.53
C VAL A 58 26.64 11.45 -1.86
N PRO A 59 26.84 11.19 -0.55
CA PRO A 59 28.02 11.63 0.16
C PRO A 59 29.27 10.98 -0.43
N ALA A 60 30.42 11.66 -0.35
CA ALA A 60 31.70 11.15 -0.87
C ALA A 60 32.12 9.82 -0.23
N THR A 61 31.64 9.54 0.99
CA THR A 61 31.87 8.29 1.72
C THR A 61 31.18 7.07 1.10
N ASP A 62 30.14 7.27 0.28
CA ASP A 62 29.51 6.19 -0.47
C ASP A 62 30.19 6.08 -1.83
N THR A 63 31.08 5.08 -1.93
CA THR A 63 31.92 4.79 -3.10
C THR A 63 31.23 3.85 -4.09
N ALA A 64 30.03 3.36 -3.78
CA ALA A 64 29.32 2.44 -4.67
C ALA A 64 28.88 3.15 -5.96
N PRO A 65 28.71 2.41 -7.07
CA PRO A 65 28.25 2.98 -8.33
C PRO A 65 26.95 3.75 -8.15
N ARG A 66 26.95 5.02 -8.57
CA ARG A 66 25.83 5.95 -8.40
C ARG A 66 25.02 6.02 -9.67
N ARG A 67 23.70 5.87 -9.57
CA ARG A 67 22.80 5.94 -10.71
C ARG A 67 21.70 6.95 -10.42
N LEU A 68 21.61 7.99 -11.24
CA LEU A 68 20.45 8.88 -11.21
C LEU A 68 19.26 8.09 -11.73
N VAL A 69 18.24 7.95 -10.89
CA VAL A 69 17.02 7.19 -11.22
C VAL A 69 15.87 8.12 -11.60
N GLY A 70 15.91 9.38 -11.16
CA GLY A 70 14.91 10.34 -11.59
C GLY A 70 15.19 11.75 -11.08
N ALA A 71 14.73 12.73 -11.83
CA ALA A 71 14.72 14.13 -11.45
C ALA A 71 13.52 14.83 -12.09
N LYS A 72 12.70 15.52 -11.29
CA LYS A 72 11.53 16.27 -11.79
C LYS A 72 11.41 17.64 -11.13
N PRO A 73 10.95 18.67 -11.87
CA PRO A 73 10.61 19.96 -11.28
C PRO A 73 9.63 19.77 -10.13
N TRP A 74 9.81 20.50 -9.03
CA TRP A 74 8.86 20.50 -7.92
C TRP A 74 7.78 21.56 -8.17
N PRO A 75 6.53 21.18 -8.46
CA PRO A 75 5.47 22.14 -8.78
C PRO A 75 5.27 23.15 -7.65
N GLY A 76 5.12 24.43 -8.01
CA GLY A 76 5.02 25.52 -7.04
C GLY A 76 6.35 26.00 -6.46
N HIS A 77 7.49 25.42 -6.89
CA HIS A 77 8.83 25.82 -6.45
C HIS A 77 9.76 26.07 -7.66
N PRO A 78 9.73 27.28 -8.25
CA PRO A 78 10.55 27.62 -9.42
C PRO A 78 12.03 27.31 -9.20
N GLY A 79 12.66 26.69 -10.20
CA GLY A 79 14.08 26.31 -10.16
C GLY A 79 14.42 25.23 -9.13
N ARG A 80 13.45 24.52 -8.56
CA ARG A 80 13.69 23.39 -7.65
C ARG A 80 13.28 22.08 -8.30
N PHE A 81 14.09 21.05 -8.08
CA PHE A 81 13.87 19.70 -8.58
C PHE A 81 13.95 18.70 -7.43
N VAL A 82 13.06 17.72 -7.44
CA VAL A 82 13.17 16.52 -6.60
C VAL A 82 13.94 15.48 -7.40
N ALA A 83 15.00 14.95 -6.81
CA ALA A 83 15.88 13.97 -7.45
C ALA A 83 16.07 12.74 -6.57
N ILE A 84 16.27 11.59 -7.23
CA ILE A 84 16.50 10.31 -6.59
C ILE A 84 17.70 9.60 -7.24
N VAL A 85 18.63 9.16 -6.41
CA VAL A 85 19.86 8.49 -6.81
C VAL A 85 19.97 7.21 -6.02
N CYS A 86 20.34 6.11 -6.68
CA CYS A 86 20.55 4.83 -6.03
C CYS A 86 22.00 4.40 -6.15
N THR A 87 22.51 3.79 -5.08
CA THR A 87 23.88 3.28 -4.98
C THR A 87 23.88 1.85 -4.47
N GLY A 88 24.95 1.11 -4.79
CA GLY A 88 25.06 -0.31 -4.48
C GLY A 88 24.32 -1.21 -5.49
N GLY A 89 24.37 -2.52 -5.22
CA GLY A 89 23.75 -3.57 -6.05
C GLY A 89 24.41 -3.80 -7.42
N ALA A 90 24.24 -5.01 -7.97
CA ALA A 90 24.57 -5.27 -9.37
C ALA A 90 23.69 -4.41 -10.31
N ALA A 91 24.20 -4.04 -11.48
CA ALA A 91 23.42 -3.31 -12.50
C ALA A 91 22.51 -4.24 -13.31
N PRO A 92 21.45 -3.72 -13.95
CA PRO A 92 20.19 -3.26 -13.37
C PRO A 92 19.15 -4.40 -13.26
N TYR A 93 18.28 -4.35 -12.24
CA TYR A 93 16.94 -4.89 -12.40
C TYR A 93 16.13 -3.87 -13.26
N SER A 94 15.99 -4.15 -14.57
CA SER A 94 15.36 -3.31 -15.62
C SER A 94 13.81 -3.34 -15.52
N ASP A 95 13.04 -2.57 -16.29
CA ASP A 95 12.53 -3.11 -17.58
C ASP A 95 12.20 -2.04 -18.65
N THR A 96 12.94 -0.93 -18.74
CA THR A 96 13.10 -0.18 -20.02
C THR A 96 14.22 0.87 -19.88
N PRO A 97 15.03 1.12 -20.93
CA PRO A 97 16.02 2.20 -20.99
C PRO A 97 15.47 3.59 -20.64
N ASN A 98 14.15 3.76 -20.76
CA ASN A 98 13.43 5.03 -20.59
C ASN A 98 12.72 5.17 -19.23
N ALA A 99 12.92 4.24 -18.28
CA ALA A 99 12.28 4.30 -16.97
C ALA A 99 13.12 3.64 -15.86
N PRO A 100 14.31 4.18 -15.52
CA PRO A 100 15.12 3.65 -14.44
C PRO A 100 14.34 3.64 -13.10
N ARG A 101 14.55 2.60 -12.29
CA ARG A 101 13.92 2.44 -10.96
C ARG A 101 14.95 1.99 -9.93
N CYS A 102 14.68 2.29 -8.66
CA CYS A 102 15.36 1.67 -7.53
C CYS A 102 14.55 0.45 -7.11
N ALA A 103 14.97 -0.74 -7.55
CA ALA A 103 14.37 -2.02 -7.18
C ALA A 103 15.38 -2.78 -6.32
N GLN A 104 15.01 -3.07 -5.07
CA GLN A 104 15.84 -3.90 -4.19
C GLN A 104 15.99 -5.29 -4.81
N PRO A 105 17.16 -5.93 -4.67
CA PRO A 105 17.32 -7.30 -5.13
C PRO A 105 16.38 -8.22 -4.36
N GLU A 106 15.78 -9.19 -5.06
CA GLU A 106 14.91 -10.19 -4.43
C GLU A 106 15.72 -11.18 -3.58
N SER A 107 17.01 -11.36 -3.92
CA SER A 107 17.92 -12.23 -3.19
C SER A 107 18.31 -11.67 -1.82
N LYS A 108 18.19 -12.51 -0.78
CA LYS A 108 18.67 -12.21 0.58
C LYS A 108 20.19 -12.08 0.68
N THR A 109 20.94 -12.58 -0.31
CA THR A 109 22.41 -12.58 -0.32
C THR A 109 23.01 -11.41 -1.10
N GLU A 110 22.18 -10.66 -1.84
CA GLU A 110 22.66 -9.52 -2.62
C GLU A 110 22.80 -8.24 -1.79
N PRO A 111 23.78 -7.36 -2.11
CA PRO A 111 23.94 -6.09 -1.42
C PRO A 111 22.70 -5.22 -1.59
N LYS A 112 22.10 -4.79 -0.48
CA LYS A 112 20.94 -3.89 -0.48
C LYS A 112 21.29 -2.55 -1.13
N LEU A 113 20.34 -1.99 -1.88
CA LEU A 113 20.49 -0.66 -2.46
C LEU A 113 20.34 0.42 -1.39
N HIS A 114 21.20 1.43 -1.45
CA HIS A 114 20.95 2.70 -0.78
C HIS A 114 20.21 3.65 -1.71
N VAL A 115 19.17 4.28 -1.18
CA VAL A 115 18.33 5.22 -1.94
C VAL A 115 18.54 6.62 -1.37
N TYR A 116 19.05 7.55 -2.17
CA TYR A 116 19.22 8.95 -1.80
C TYR A 116 18.11 9.77 -2.47
N LEU A 117 17.35 10.51 -1.66
CA LEU A 117 16.32 11.45 -2.10
C LEU A 117 16.78 12.86 -1.73
N GLY A 118 16.60 13.82 -2.63
CA GLY A 118 17.03 15.19 -2.40
C GLY A 118 16.21 16.21 -3.17
N VAL A 119 16.23 17.46 -2.67
CA VAL A 119 15.76 18.64 -3.41
C VAL A 119 16.98 19.45 -3.80
N ILE A 120 17.11 19.73 -5.09
CA ILE A 120 18.18 20.55 -5.65
C ILE A 120 17.61 21.85 -6.21
N ALA A 121 18.36 22.93 -6.10
CA ALA A 121 18.09 24.15 -6.84
C ALA A 121 18.98 24.17 -8.08
N ALA A 122 18.38 24.51 -9.21
CA ALA A 122 19.07 24.63 -10.48
C ALA A 122 18.25 25.46 -11.48
N GLY A 123 18.95 26.12 -12.40
CA GLY A 123 18.32 26.96 -13.41
C GLY A 123 19.35 27.51 -14.39
N PRO A 124 18.92 28.26 -15.41
CA PRO A 124 19.83 28.90 -16.36
C PRO A 124 20.84 29.78 -15.64
N GLY A 125 22.14 29.55 -15.85
CA GLY A 125 23.21 30.31 -15.20
C GLY A 125 23.39 30.08 -13.69
N VAL A 126 22.59 29.20 -13.08
CA VAL A 126 22.66 28.90 -11.64
C VAL A 126 23.31 27.55 -11.41
N ALA A 127 24.45 27.54 -10.74
CA ALA A 127 25.15 26.31 -10.37
C ALA A 127 24.25 25.40 -9.51
N PRO A 128 24.07 24.11 -9.88
CA PRO A 128 23.27 23.18 -9.11
C PRO A 128 23.75 23.05 -7.66
N ARG A 129 22.83 23.19 -6.69
CA ARG A 129 23.12 23.02 -5.27
C ARG A 129 22.07 22.21 -4.54
N LEU A 130 22.47 21.46 -3.53
CA LEU A 130 21.56 20.74 -2.65
C LEU A 130 20.82 21.74 -1.74
N ILE A 131 19.49 21.68 -1.76
CA ILE A 131 18.63 22.43 -0.83
C ILE A 131 18.29 21.58 0.39
N ALA A 132 17.98 20.31 0.15
CA ALA A 132 17.65 19.38 1.22
C ALA A 132 18.02 17.94 0.84
N GLY A 133 18.58 17.23 1.81
CA GLY A 133 18.96 15.81 1.72
C GLY A 133 19.35 15.32 3.11
N GLY A 134 20.28 14.37 3.20
CA GLY A 134 20.90 14.03 4.49
C GLY A 134 21.25 12.56 4.71
N GLY A 135 21.13 11.71 3.69
CA GLY A 135 21.50 10.30 3.75
C GLY A 135 20.50 9.39 3.03
N PRO A 136 20.72 8.07 3.07
CA PRO A 136 19.82 7.14 2.43
C PRO A 136 18.46 7.10 3.14
N ILE A 137 17.38 7.16 2.36
CA ILE A 137 16.02 6.94 2.84
C ILE A 137 15.74 5.44 2.90
N ARG A 138 15.01 5.00 3.93
CA ARG A 138 14.53 3.61 4.03
C ARG A 138 13.13 3.42 3.41
N ALA A 139 12.36 4.50 3.28
CA ALA A 139 10.96 4.50 2.81
C ALA A 139 10.07 3.41 3.45
N ALA A 140 10.42 2.91 4.64
CA ALA A 140 9.73 1.80 5.27
C ALA A 140 8.34 2.22 5.77
N VAL A 141 7.37 1.34 5.60
CA VAL A 141 5.95 1.57 5.87
C VAL A 141 5.45 0.53 6.85
N ASP A 142 4.72 0.99 7.85
CA ASP A 142 4.01 0.14 8.79
C ASP A 142 2.63 -0.19 8.23
N TRP A 143 2.44 -1.46 7.89
CA TRP A 143 1.20 -1.97 7.33
C TRP A 143 0.14 -2.24 8.39
N GLY A 144 0.52 -2.34 9.66
CA GLY A 144 -0.43 -2.46 10.78
C GLY A 144 -1.20 -1.16 11.06
N LEU A 145 -0.82 -0.05 10.41
CA LEU A 145 -1.55 1.22 10.51
C LEU A 145 -2.83 1.25 9.70
N SER A 146 -3.08 0.30 8.79
CA SER A 146 -4.22 0.36 7.86
C SER A 146 -4.96 -0.97 7.83
N ASP A 147 -6.26 -0.92 7.53
CA ASP A 147 -7.09 -2.10 7.27
C ASP A 147 -6.85 -2.70 5.86
N LEU A 148 -5.82 -2.25 5.14
CA LEU A 148 -5.48 -2.81 3.83
C LEU A 148 -4.71 -4.13 4.03
N PRO A 149 -4.89 -5.13 3.15
CA PRO A 149 -4.04 -6.31 3.14
C PRO A 149 -2.57 -5.91 3.06
N ALA A 150 -1.76 -6.59 3.85
CA ALA A 150 -0.33 -6.35 3.93
C ALA A 150 0.42 -7.30 2.98
N PRO A 151 1.55 -6.86 2.39
CA PRO A 151 2.42 -7.74 1.65
C PRO A 151 3.02 -8.80 2.57
N ASP A 152 3.44 -9.93 2.00
CA ASP A 152 4.08 -11.04 2.72
C ASP A 152 5.29 -10.57 3.55
N ALA A 153 6.06 -9.62 3.02
CA ALA A 153 7.18 -9.00 3.72
C ALA A 153 6.82 -8.37 5.07
N ALA A 154 5.56 -7.94 5.26
CA ALA A 154 5.05 -7.34 6.48
C ALA A 154 4.37 -8.36 7.42
N GLN A 155 4.09 -9.59 6.97
CA GLN A 155 3.45 -10.61 7.79
C GLN A 155 4.41 -11.08 8.90
N GLY A 156 4.01 -10.89 10.16
CA GLY A 156 4.84 -11.24 11.32
C GLY A 156 6.04 -10.31 11.56
N ALA A 157 6.18 -9.23 10.78
CA ALA A 157 7.24 -8.25 10.98
C ALA A 157 6.98 -7.45 12.27
N PRO A 158 8.01 -7.19 13.11
CA PRO A 158 7.85 -6.44 14.36
C PRO A 158 7.67 -4.92 14.15
N GLY A 159 7.59 -4.45 12.90
CA GLY A 159 7.49 -3.02 12.59
C GLY A 159 7.53 -2.69 11.09
N PRO A 160 7.81 -1.42 10.73
CA PRO A 160 7.78 -0.95 9.35
C PRO A 160 8.74 -1.71 8.43
N VAL A 161 8.27 -2.10 7.25
CA VAL A 161 9.06 -2.83 6.26
C VAL A 161 9.46 -1.95 5.08
N PRO A 162 10.70 -2.08 4.54
CA PRO A 162 11.12 -1.33 3.37
C PRO A 162 10.39 -1.82 2.11
N PRO A 163 10.17 -0.94 1.11
CA PRO A 163 9.57 -1.33 -0.14
C PRO A 163 10.51 -2.15 -1.01
N ALA A 164 9.93 -3.04 -1.82
CA ALA A 164 10.68 -3.70 -2.89
C ALA A 164 11.10 -2.67 -3.94
N ARG A 165 10.24 -1.69 -4.24
CA ARG A 165 10.47 -0.74 -5.34
C ARG A 165 10.01 0.68 -5.02
N ILE A 166 10.67 1.62 -5.71
CA ILE A 166 10.25 3.01 -5.79
C ILE A 166 9.70 3.26 -7.20
N ASP A 167 8.41 3.57 -7.29
CA ASP A 167 7.69 3.55 -8.57
C ASP A 167 7.66 4.92 -9.25
N ARG A 168 7.33 5.97 -8.50
CA ARG A 168 7.16 7.32 -9.05
C ARG A 168 7.22 8.42 -8.00
N PHE A 169 7.49 9.64 -8.45
CA PHE A 169 7.24 10.83 -7.67
C PHE A 169 5.74 11.15 -7.65
N ASP A 170 5.27 11.59 -6.48
CA ASP A 170 3.93 12.15 -6.28
C ASP A 170 4.12 13.61 -5.85
N LEU A 171 4.35 14.48 -6.83
CA LEU A 171 4.72 15.89 -6.57
C LEU A 171 3.51 16.81 -6.40
N ALA A 172 2.36 16.26 -6.02
CA ALA A 172 1.23 17.08 -5.61
C ALA A 172 1.66 17.99 -4.43
N ALA A 173 1.15 19.22 -4.41
CA ALA A 173 1.51 20.21 -3.40
C ALA A 173 0.73 19.96 -2.10
N TYR A 174 1.11 18.92 -1.34
CA TYR A 174 0.51 18.61 -0.04
C TYR A 174 0.83 19.73 0.95
N ARG A 175 -0.09 20.67 1.16
CA ARG A 175 0.07 21.78 2.09
C ARG A 175 -0.01 21.27 3.52
N ILE A 176 1.12 21.06 4.17
CA ILE A 176 1.20 20.49 5.52
C ILE A 176 1.18 21.55 6.62
N ALA A 177 1.55 22.79 6.30
CA ALA A 177 1.40 23.96 7.16
C ALA A 177 1.27 25.24 6.29
N PRO A 178 0.87 26.40 6.84
CA PRO A 178 0.90 27.66 6.10
C PRO A 178 2.29 27.92 5.50
N GLY A 179 2.36 28.08 4.18
CA GLY A 179 3.62 28.30 3.45
C GLY A 179 4.53 27.08 3.32
N GLN A 180 4.15 25.91 3.84
CA GLN A 180 4.95 24.68 3.78
C GLN A 180 4.24 23.56 3.03
N THR A 181 4.92 23.04 2.02
CA THR A 181 4.47 21.91 1.20
C THR A 181 5.36 20.69 1.42
N ALA A 182 4.74 19.52 1.39
CA ALA A 182 5.41 18.24 1.25
C ALA A 182 5.24 17.73 -0.19
N PHE A 183 6.12 16.82 -0.58
CA PHE A 183 5.99 16.02 -1.79
C PHE A 183 6.06 14.53 -1.45
N GLY A 184 5.50 13.71 -2.31
CA GLY A 184 5.36 12.28 -2.11
C GLY A 184 6.30 11.43 -2.94
N LEU A 185 6.54 10.23 -2.43
CA LEU A 185 7.14 9.12 -3.15
C LEU A 185 6.19 7.92 -3.07
N ARG A 186 5.86 7.35 -4.23
CA ARG A 186 5.08 6.10 -4.31
C ARG A 186 6.03 4.93 -4.37
N VAL A 187 5.77 3.97 -3.50
CA VAL A 187 6.58 2.78 -3.31
C VAL A 187 5.70 1.54 -3.31
N SER A 188 6.25 0.39 -3.71
CA SER A 188 5.47 -0.84 -3.84
C SER A 188 6.19 -2.11 -3.40
N TRP A 189 5.35 -3.12 -3.15
CA TRP A 189 5.68 -4.52 -2.97
C TRP A 189 4.94 -5.34 -4.00
N ARG A 190 5.49 -6.51 -4.33
CA ARG A 190 4.87 -7.50 -5.19
C ARG A 190 5.07 -8.86 -4.57
N ASP A 191 3.99 -9.60 -4.45
CA ASP A 191 4.01 -10.99 -4.01
C ASP A 191 3.50 -11.85 -5.17
N MET A 192 4.14 -12.99 -5.42
CA MET A 192 3.80 -13.90 -6.52
C MET A 192 3.80 -15.34 -5.99
N TYR A 193 2.80 -16.13 -6.38
CA TYR A 193 2.73 -17.56 -6.07
C TYR A 193 1.88 -18.31 -7.09
N SER A 194 1.85 -19.63 -7.03
CA SER A 194 1.12 -20.46 -7.99
C SER A 194 -0.39 -20.20 -7.97
N GLY A 195 -0.90 -19.59 -9.04
CA GLY A 195 -2.33 -19.30 -9.22
C GLY A 195 -2.77 -17.90 -8.78
N GLY A 196 -1.86 -17.06 -8.28
CA GLY A 196 -2.22 -15.74 -7.75
C GLY A 196 -1.04 -14.80 -7.56
N GLY A 197 -1.33 -13.65 -6.98
CA GLY A 197 -0.33 -12.63 -6.69
C GLY A 197 -0.91 -11.41 -6.00
N GLY A 198 -0.03 -10.51 -5.58
CA GLY A 198 -0.40 -9.29 -4.90
C GLY A 198 0.43 -8.10 -5.38
N TYR A 199 -0.21 -6.95 -5.51
CA TYR A 199 0.43 -5.66 -5.68
C TYR A 199 0.01 -4.73 -4.56
N PHE A 200 0.99 -4.17 -3.87
CA PHE A 200 0.75 -3.33 -2.70
C PHE A 200 1.51 -2.03 -2.89
N SER A 201 0.89 -0.89 -2.58
CA SER A 201 1.55 0.40 -2.68
C SER A 201 1.28 1.29 -1.48
N ALA A 202 2.23 2.18 -1.24
CA ALA A 202 2.20 3.15 -0.16
C ALA A 202 2.64 4.54 -0.63
N LEU A 203 2.34 5.55 0.18
CA LEU A 203 2.78 6.93 -0.01
C LEU A 203 3.66 7.34 1.16
N CYS A 204 4.88 7.76 0.84
CA CYS A 204 5.78 8.43 1.78
C CYS A 204 5.81 9.94 1.47
N LEU A 205 5.41 10.79 2.41
CA LEU A 205 5.53 12.25 2.27
C LEU A 205 6.83 12.76 2.91
N TYR A 206 7.47 13.70 2.23
CA TYR A 206 8.68 14.37 2.69
C TYR A 206 8.52 15.88 2.62
N ALA A 207 9.03 16.56 3.65
CA ALA A 207 9.10 18.01 3.70
C ALA A 207 10.53 18.46 4.03
N ILE A 208 10.84 19.69 3.67
CA ILE A 208 12.09 20.33 4.03
C ILE A 208 11.95 20.97 5.41
N GLU A 209 12.86 20.63 6.31
CA GLU A 209 12.97 21.24 7.64
C GLU A 209 14.46 21.43 7.97
N GLY A 210 14.88 22.69 8.16
CA GLY A 210 16.28 23.02 8.49
C GLY A 210 17.30 22.49 7.47
N GLY A 211 16.99 22.55 6.17
CA GLY A 211 17.88 22.05 5.10
C GLY A 211 17.97 20.52 5.02
N ARG A 212 17.13 19.78 5.75
CA ARG A 212 17.04 18.31 5.69
C ARG A 212 15.71 17.87 5.14
N LEU A 213 15.71 16.73 4.46
CA LEU A 213 14.46 16.04 4.12
C LEU A 213 13.99 15.22 5.31
N ARG A 214 12.78 15.53 5.78
CA ARG A 214 12.11 14.81 6.85
C ARG A 214 10.91 14.06 6.30
N ARG A 215 10.81 12.78 6.64
CA ARG A 215 9.63 11.99 6.34
C ARG A 215 8.50 12.40 7.28
N VAL A 216 7.46 12.98 6.71
CA VAL A 216 6.27 13.48 7.39
C VAL A 216 5.29 12.34 7.65
N LEU A 217 5.05 11.51 6.64
CA LEU A 217 4.04 10.46 6.63
C LEU A 217 4.57 9.25 5.84
N ALA A 218 4.17 8.04 6.22
CA ALA A 218 4.41 6.82 5.46
C ALA A 218 3.22 5.88 5.70
N VAL A 219 2.36 5.70 4.70
CA VAL A 219 1.07 5.00 4.87
C VAL A 219 0.74 4.09 3.70
N PRO A 220 0.13 2.92 3.95
CA PRO A 220 -0.49 2.10 2.91
C PRO A 220 -1.54 2.87 2.11
N MET A 221 -1.53 2.69 0.79
CA MET A 221 -2.41 3.42 -0.12
C MET A 221 -3.23 2.54 -1.05
N HIS A 222 -2.75 1.35 -1.40
CA HIS A 222 -3.47 0.43 -2.28
C HIS A 222 -2.98 -1.00 -2.05
N ALA A 223 -3.90 -1.94 -2.16
CA ALA A 223 -3.62 -3.37 -2.16
C ALA A 223 -4.54 -4.02 -3.19
N GLN A 224 -3.93 -4.77 -4.12
CA GLN A 224 -4.60 -5.64 -5.05
C GLN A 224 -4.10 -7.06 -4.81
N GLN A 225 -4.98 -8.04 -4.66
CA GLN A 225 -4.59 -9.45 -4.51
C GLN A 225 -5.54 -10.34 -5.28
N LEU A 226 -4.97 -11.28 -6.01
CA LEU A 226 -5.69 -12.41 -6.58
C LEU A 226 -5.26 -13.67 -5.82
N ILE A 227 -6.18 -14.24 -5.04
CA ILE A 227 -5.95 -15.42 -4.22
C ILE A 227 -6.68 -16.61 -4.83
N ALA A 228 -5.92 -17.64 -5.19
CA ALA A 228 -6.48 -18.90 -5.65
C ALA A 228 -6.70 -19.82 -4.45
N GLY A 229 -7.98 -20.08 -4.13
CA GLY A 229 -8.41 -20.92 -3.02
C GLY A 229 -8.41 -22.41 -3.38
N ASP A 230 -9.33 -23.16 -2.79
CA ASP A 230 -9.35 -24.62 -2.87
C ASP A 230 -9.90 -25.13 -4.21
N TRP A 231 -9.45 -26.33 -4.60
CA TRP A 231 -10.04 -27.08 -5.71
C TRP A 231 -11.25 -27.88 -5.22
N HIS A 232 -12.34 -27.76 -5.95
CA HIS A 232 -13.58 -28.49 -5.70
C HIS A 232 -13.57 -29.85 -6.41
N LYS A 233 -14.34 -30.80 -5.88
CA LYS A 233 -14.44 -32.17 -6.43
C LYS A 233 -14.93 -32.23 -7.88
N ASN A 234 -15.61 -31.18 -8.35
CA ASN A 234 -16.09 -31.05 -9.72
C ASN A 234 -15.05 -30.44 -10.68
N GLY A 235 -13.81 -30.23 -10.23
CA GLY A 235 -12.74 -29.64 -11.04
C GLY A 235 -12.75 -28.11 -11.13
N THR A 236 -13.65 -27.43 -10.41
CA THR A 236 -13.63 -25.96 -10.29
C THR A 236 -12.73 -25.51 -9.13
N ARG A 237 -12.40 -24.21 -9.05
CA ARG A 237 -11.54 -23.65 -8.01
C ARG A 237 -12.05 -22.31 -7.50
N ASP A 238 -11.85 -22.04 -6.23
CA ASP A 238 -12.11 -20.73 -5.65
C ASP A 238 -11.09 -19.68 -6.12
N HIS A 239 -11.58 -18.48 -6.39
CA HIS A 239 -10.75 -17.30 -6.62
C HIS A 239 -11.32 -16.13 -5.82
N GLN A 240 -10.44 -15.45 -5.08
CA GLN A 240 -10.76 -14.22 -4.38
C GLN A 240 -9.94 -13.09 -4.98
N ASP A 241 -10.63 -12.11 -5.55
CA ASP A 241 -10.01 -10.87 -6.03
C ASP A 241 -10.29 -9.74 -5.03
N ILE A 242 -9.22 -9.06 -4.63
CA ILE A 242 -9.23 -7.97 -3.68
C ILE A 242 -8.64 -6.76 -4.39
N ASP A 243 -9.38 -5.66 -4.39
CA ASP A 243 -8.86 -4.35 -4.80
C ASP A 243 -9.36 -3.28 -3.82
N ALA A 244 -8.41 -2.68 -3.10
CA ALA A 244 -8.67 -1.78 -2.00
C ALA A 244 -7.70 -0.60 -2.02
N ALA A 245 -8.21 0.62 -1.89
CA ALA A 245 -7.40 1.83 -1.89
C ALA A 245 -7.78 2.78 -0.75
N ASN A 246 -6.81 3.60 -0.38
CA ASN A 246 -6.96 4.73 0.53
C ASN A 246 -6.83 6.06 -0.23
N LEU A 247 -7.45 7.08 0.34
CA LEU A 247 -7.37 8.48 0.00
C LEU A 247 -6.69 9.22 1.14
N LEU A 248 -5.65 9.99 0.82
CA LEU A 248 -5.07 10.94 1.75
C LEU A 248 -5.80 12.29 1.62
N VAL A 249 -6.27 12.81 2.74
CA VAL A 249 -6.93 14.10 2.88
C VAL A 249 -6.09 14.99 3.78
N VAL A 250 -5.76 16.18 3.30
CA VAL A 250 -5.25 17.27 4.13
C VAL A 250 -6.45 18.00 4.71
N ALA A 251 -6.66 17.89 6.02
CA ALA A 251 -7.81 18.48 6.68
C ALA A 251 -7.67 20.00 6.82
N ARG A 252 -8.80 20.67 7.07
CA ARG A 252 -8.81 22.11 7.42
C ARG A 252 -8.37 22.35 8.87
N THR A 253 -8.60 21.37 9.74
CA THR A 253 -8.18 21.41 11.14
C THR A 253 -6.65 21.41 11.24
N ARG A 254 -6.14 22.01 12.32
CA ARG A 254 -4.71 22.12 12.55
C ARG A 254 -4.35 21.70 13.97
N THR A 255 -3.23 21.00 14.08
CA THR A 255 -2.58 20.66 15.35
C THR A 255 -1.15 21.20 15.30
N ALA A 256 -0.76 21.95 16.34
CA ALA A 256 0.58 22.56 16.43
C ALA A 256 1.00 23.34 15.17
N GLY A 257 0.07 24.11 14.58
CA GLY A 257 0.31 24.94 13.39
C GLY A 257 0.32 24.20 12.05
N HIS A 258 0.18 22.87 12.06
CA HIS A 258 0.19 22.03 10.88
C HIS A 258 -1.21 21.47 10.58
N PHE A 259 -1.56 21.30 9.31
CA PHE A 259 -2.83 20.71 8.90
C PHE A 259 -2.86 19.23 9.26
N ASP A 260 -3.98 18.77 9.84
CA ASP A 260 -4.13 17.35 10.18
C ASP A 260 -4.21 16.51 8.90
N LEU A 261 -3.59 15.34 8.93
CA LEU A 261 -3.61 14.40 7.81
C LEU A 261 -4.57 13.26 8.16
N ILE A 262 -5.46 12.95 7.21
CA ILE A 262 -6.48 11.93 7.37
C ILE A 262 -6.36 10.95 6.22
N VAL A 263 -6.25 9.66 6.50
CA VAL A 263 -6.30 8.61 5.49
C VAL A 263 -7.64 7.90 5.60
N ARG A 264 -8.37 7.82 4.48
CA ARG A 264 -9.73 7.26 4.41
C ARG A 264 -9.77 6.18 3.32
N PRO A 265 -10.42 5.03 3.49
CA PRO A 265 -10.63 4.09 2.40
C PRO A 265 -11.51 4.73 1.31
N THR A 266 -11.17 4.53 0.03
CA THR A 266 -11.96 5.06 -1.11
C THR A 266 -13.14 4.17 -1.46
N ASN A 267 -12.97 2.86 -1.31
CA ASN A 267 -14.02 1.91 -1.62
C ASN A 267 -14.82 1.73 -0.32
N ALA A 268 -16.00 2.35 -0.26
CA ALA A 268 -16.96 2.09 0.80
C ALA A 268 -17.31 0.60 0.86
N ASP A 269 -17.28 -0.10 -0.27
CA ASP A 269 -17.37 -1.56 -0.30
C ASP A 269 -16.18 -2.24 0.36
N TYR A 270 -14.96 -1.69 0.39
CA TYR A 270 -13.85 -2.28 1.16
C TYR A 270 -13.90 -1.92 2.64
N ALA A 271 -14.28 -0.68 2.96
CA ALA A 271 -14.55 -0.25 4.35
C ALA A 271 -15.76 -0.98 4.96
N ALA A 272 -16.72 -1.37 4.13
CA ALA A 272 -17.88 -2.20 4.47
C ALA A 272 -17.69 -3.66 4.03
N ARG A 273 -16.48 -4.06 3.55
CA ARG A 273 -16.06 -5.45 3.32
C ARG A 273 -15.02 -5.78 4.36
N PRO A 274 -15.51 -6.38 5.42
CA PRO A 274 -14.69 -6.56 6.56
C PRO A 274 -14.45 -8.07 6.57
N TRP A 275 -13.23 -8.49 6.25
CA TRP A 275 -12.98 -9.92 6.04
C TRP A 275 -13.91 -10.58 5.01
N SER A 276 -14.31 -9.88 3.93
CA SER A 276 -15.24 -10.47 2.97
C SER A 276 -14.62 -11.72 2.32
N GLY A 277 -15.07 -12.89 2.76
CA GLY A 277 -14.62 -14.21 2.30
C GLY A 277 -14.12 -15.14 3.40
N ARG A 278 -13.72 -14.64 4.58
CA ARG A 278 -13.32 -15.51 5.70
C ARG A 278 -14.50 -15.73 6.64
N ILE A 279 -14.91 -16.99 6.72
CA ILE A 279 -15.97 -17.43 7.61
C ILE A 279 -15.33 -17.99 8.89
N GLY A 280 -15.68 -17.40 10.02
CA GLY A 280 -15.12 -17.76 11.32
C GLY A 280 -15.92 -17.15 12.46
N ILE A 281 -15.28 -16.93 13.61
CA ILE A 281 -15.97 -16.57 14.86
C ILE A 281 -15.68 -15.15 15.38
N GLY A 282 -14.83 -14.38 14.69
CA GLY A 282 -14.46 -13.02 15.12
C GLY A 282 -13.51 -12.97 16.32
N ALA A 283 -12.52 -13.88 16.39
CA ALA A 283 -11.50 -13.92 17.43
C ALA A 283 -10.09 -13.94 16.83
N ALA A 284 -9.20 -13.10 17.35
CA ALA A 284 -7.76 -13.14 17.06
C ALA A 284 -7.04 -13.96 18.14
N VAL A 285 -6.13 -14.83 17.71
CA VAL A 285 -5.39 -15.72 18.60
C VAL A 285 -3.89 -15.55 18.42
N ALA A 286 -3.17 -15.74 19.51
CA ALA A 286 -1.72 -15.76 19.53
C ALA A 286 -1.25 -16.94 20.39
N GLU A 287 -0.06 -17.45 20.09
CA GLU A 287 0.57 -18.45 20.94
C GLU A 287 1.28 -17.76 22.11
N ARG A 288 0.99 -18.21 23.33
CA ARG A 288 1.62 -17.73 24.56
C ARG A 288 1.88 -18.91 25.48
N ASP A 289 3.13 -19.05 25.92
CA ASP A 289 3.58 -20.11 26.83
C ASP A 289 3.21 -21.53 26.34
N GLY A 290 3.34 -21.77 25.03
CA GLY A 290 3.00 -23.05 24.39
C GLY A 290 1.50 -23.36 24.34
N THR A 291 0.64 -22.35 24.56
CA THR A 291 -0.81 -22.47 24.47
C THR A 291 -1.41 -21.35 23.62
N VAL A 292 -2.36 -21.69 22.75
CA VAL A 292 -3.06 -20.68 21.95
C VAL A 292 -4.06 -19.95 22.81
N THR A 293 -3.92 -18.63 22.85
CA THR A 293 -4.68 -17.72 23.71
C THR A 293 -5.43 -16.71 22.84
N ILE A 294 -6.65 -16.37 23.23
CA ILE A 294 -7.42 -15.28 22.63
C ILE A 294 -6.70 -13.97 22.93
N GLN A 295 -6.27 -13.28 21.88
CA GLN A 295 -5.65 -11.97 21.98
C GLN A 295 -6.71 -10.88 22.02
N SER A 296 -7.74 -11.00 21.19
CA SER A 296 -8.88 -10.06 21.15
C SER A 296 -10.10 -10.71 20.50
N THR A 297 -11.27 -10.12 20.76
CA THR A 297 -12.54 -10.46 20.12
C THR A 297 -13.11 -9.21 19.45
N ILE A 298 -13.82 -9.41 18.34
CA ILE A 298 -14.47 -8.31 17.63
C ILE A 298 -15.82 -8.05 18.29
N VAL A 299 -16.06 -6.81 18.70
CA VAL A 299 -17.31 -6.41 19.39
C VAL A 299 -18.50 -6.63 18.46
N GLY A 300 -19.51 -7.35 18.94
CA GLY A 300 -20.73 -7.66 18.18
C GLY A 300 -20.68 -8.99 17.42
N ASP A 301 -19.53 -9.65 17.32
CA ASP A 301 -19.36 -10.95 16.64
C ASP A 301 -19.57 -12.16 17.57
N PRO A 302 -19.72 -13.39 17.03
CA PRO A 302 -20.04 -14.59 17.81
C PRO A 302 -19.14 -14.82 19.03
N ALA A 303 -17.82 -14.65 18.89
CA ALA A 303 -16.88 -14.82 20.00
C ALA A 303 -17.13 -13.82 21.14
N ALA A 304 -17.35 -12.55 20.82
CA ALA A 304 -17.63 -11.52 21.83
C ALA A 304 -19.01 -11.70 22.47
N GLN A 305 -20.03 -12.01 21.67
CA GLN A 305 -21.38 -12.30 22.16
C GLN A 305 -21.41 -13.51 23.10
N ALA A 306 -20.57 -14.51 22.83
CA ALA A 306 -20.40 -15.68 23.68
C ALA A 306 -19.52 -15.43 24.92
N GLY A 307 -19.09 -14.20 25.15
CA GLY A 307 -18.35 -13.81 26.35
C GLY A 307 -16.89 -14.26 26.39
N LEU A 308 -16.30 -14.58 25.23
CA LEU A 308 -14.86 -14.83 25.11
C LEU A 308 -14.09 -13.51 25.27
N ARG A 309 -12.95 -13.58 25.95
CA ARG A 309 -12.16 -12.42 26.36
C ARG A 309 -10.68 -12.65 26.10
N ALA A 310 -9.94 -11.55 25.97
CA ALA A 310 -8.49 -11.59 25.92
C ALA A 310 -7.94 -12.33 27.15
N GLY A 311 -6.99 -13.23 26.92
CA GLY A 311 -6.40 -14.09 27.95
C GLY A 311 -7.05 -15.47 28.11
N ASP A 312 -8.18 -15.73 27.46
CA ASP A 312 -8.78 -17.06 27.42
C ASP A 312 -7.90 -18.03 26.62
N ARG A 313 -7.63 -19.21 27.17
CA ARG A 313 -6.82 -20.24 26.49
C ARG A 313 -7.72 -21.24 25.79
N ILE A 314 -7.45 -21.52 24.53
CA ILE A 314 -8.17 -22.53 23.75
C ILE A 314 -7.52 -23.88 24.04
N ALA A 315 -8.27 -24.80 24.65
CA ALA A 315 -7.79 -26.14 24.98
C ALA A 315 -8.21 -27.18 23.93
N ARG A 316 -9.42 -27.05 23.38
CA ARG A 316 -9.95 -27.95 22.35
C ARG A 316 -10.80 -27.19 21.34
N ILE A 317 -10.86 -27.71 20.12
CA ILE A 317 -11.78 -27.32 19.06
C ILE A 317 -12.52 -28.57 18.61
N ASP A 318 -13.85 -28.55 18.64
CA ASP A 318 -14.72 -29.68 18.27
C ASP A 318 -14.31 -31.00 18.97
N GLY A 319 -13.94 -30.90 20.25
CA GLY A 319 -13.50 -32.04 21.04
C GLY A 319 -12.06 -32.50 20.78
N HIS A 320 -11.33 -31.93 19.84
CA HIS A 320 -9.92 -32.23 19.57
C HIS A 320 -8.99 -31.29 20.31
N THR A 321 -7.96 -31.83 20.98
CA THR A 321 -6.95 -31.02 21.66
C THR A 321 -6.17 -30.18 20.67
N VAL A 322 -5.95 -28.90 21.00
CA VAL A 322 -5.09 -28.00 20.22
C VAL A 322 -3.67 -27.88 20.78
N ARG A 323 -3.35 -28.67 21.80
CA ARG A 323 -2.00 -28.72 22.39
C ARG A 323 -0.96 -29.11 21.32
N GLY A 324 0.08 -28.28 21.18
CA GLY A 324 1.15 -28.48 20.19
C GLY A 324 0.82 -27.95 18.79
N MET A 325 -0.37 -27.39 18.57
CA MET A 325 -0.70 -26.64 17.36
C MET A 325 -0.22 -25.19 17.51
N ASP A 326 0.32 -24.62 16.44
CA ASP A 326 0.62 -23.19 16.39
C ASP A 326 -0.66 -22.34 16.25
N ALA A 327 -0.54 -21.03 16.48
CA ALA A 327 -1.67 -20.11 16.38
C ALA A 327 -2.35 -20.13 14.98
N LYS A 328 -1.59 -20.41 13.91
CA LYS A 328 -2.10 -20.44 12.54
C LYS A 328 -2.99 -21.66 12.30
N ALA A 329 -2.57 -22.84 12.76
CA ALA A 329 -3.33 -24.07 12.69
C ALA A 329 -4.62 -24.00 13.52
N VAL A 330 -4.54 -23.42 14.72
CA VAL A 330 -5.73 -23.19 15.57
C VAL A 330 -6.68 -22.19 14.91
N ALA A 331 -6.18 -21.09 14.35
CA ALA A 331 -7.00 -20.15 13.59
C ALA A 331 -7.64 -20.78 12.36
N ALA A 332 -6.97 -21.70 11.67
CA ALA A 332 -7.52 -22.43 10.54
C ALA A 332 -8.67 -23.37 10.98
N ALA A 333 -8.51 -24.08 12.09
CA ALA A 333 -9.54 -24.99 12.64
C ALA A 333 -10.82 -24.25 13.12
N MET A 334 -10.68 -23.01 13.57
CA MET A 334 -11.85 -22.18 13.93
C MET A 334 -12.61 -21.64 12.72
N ASN A 335 -11.97 -21.55 11.55
CA ASN A 335 -12.64 -21.19 10.30
C ASN A 335 -13.47 -22.37 9.77
N GLY A 336 -14.36 -22.13 8.81
CA GLY A 336 -15.20 -23.18 8.24
C GLY A 336 -16.31 -22.64 7.35
N VAL A 337 -17.40 -23.40 7.18
CA VAL A 337 -18.54 -23.00 6.34
C VAL A 337 -19.48 -22.02 7.06
N LEU A 338 -20.15 -21.17 6.29
CA LEU A 338 -21.02 -20.11 6.81
C LEU A 338 -22.22 -20.75 7.51
N GLY A 339 -22.54 -20.30 8.73
CA GLY A 339 -23.56 -20.91 9.58
C GLY A 339 -23.14 -22.23 10.24
N GLY A 340 -21.94 -22.75 9.93
CA GLY A 340 -21.40 -23.96 10.56
C GLY A 340 -21.10 -23.72 12.05
N ARG A 341 -21.29 -24.74 12.88
CA ARG A 341 -21.00 -24.66 14.32
C ARG A 341 -19.57 -25.08 14.63
N VAL A 342 -18.97 -24.45 15.63
CA VAL A 342 -17.70 -24.85 16.23
C VAL A 342 -17.82 -24.80 17.74
N VAL A 343 -17.27 -25.79 18.44
CA VAL A 343 -17.25 -25.85 19.90
C VAL A 343 -15.82 -25.60 20.37
N LEU A 344 -15.62 -24.56 21.18
CA LEU A 344 -14.34 -24.29 21.82
C LEU A 344 -14.38 -24.70 23.29
N THR A 345 -13.42 -25.50 23.73
CA THR A 345 -13.19 -25.69 25.17
C THR A 345 -12.20 -24.63 25.65
N ILE A 346 -12.65 -23.74 26.54
CA ILE A 346 -11.89 -22.60 27.04
C ILE A 346 -11.37 -22.87 28.46
N ARG A 347 -10.12 -22.49 28.71
CA ARG A 347 -9.56 -22.41 30.07
C ARG A 347 -9.33 -20.95 30.43
N ARG A 348 -10.06 -20.49 31.45
CA ARG A 348 -9.94 -19.15 32.02
C ARG A 348 -9.41 -19.26 33.45
N PRO A 349 -8.39 -18.46 33.84
CA PRO A 349 -7.88 -18.47 35.22
C PRO A 349 -9.00 -18.25 36.25
N GLY A 350 -9.00 -19.05 37.32
CA GLY A 350 -10.01 -18.97 38.38
C GLY A 350 -11.37 -19.58 38.05
N GLN A 351 -11.52 -20.26 36.91
CA GLN A 351 -12.75 -20.95 36.51
C GLN A 351 -12.45 -22.38 36.04
N ALA A 352 -13.43 -23.28 36.22
CA ALA A 352 -13.37 -24.60 35.60
C ALA A 352 -13.43 -24.46 34.07
N PRO A 353 -12.78 -25.33 33.29
CA PRO A 353 -12.90 -25.31 31.84
C PRO A 353 -14.37 -25.42 31.40
N PHE A 354 -14.74 -24.66 30.37
CA PHE A 354 -16.11 -24.63 29.87
C PHE A 354 -16.13 -24.62 28.35
N ASP A 355 -17.20 -25.15 27.78
CA ASP A 355 -17.40 -25.20 26.34
C ASP A 355 -18.25 -24.02 25.86
N VAL A 356 -17.88 -23.49 24.70
CA VAL A 356 -18.58 -22.40 24.03
C VAL A 356 -18.88 -22.81 22.60
N THR A 357 -20.18 -22.93 22.30
CA THR A 357 -20.65 -23.21 20.94
C THR A 357 -20.84 -21.90 20.18
N LEU A 358 -20.17 -21.77 19.05
CA LEU A 358 -20.17 -20.58 18.21
C LEU A 358 -20.72 -20.94 16.82
N VAL A 359 -21.48 -20.01 16.24
CA VAL A 359 -21.91 -20.11 14.84
C VAL A 359 -20.95 -19.28 14.00
N ARG A 360 -20.34 -19.91 13.00
CA ARG A 360 -19.42 -19.23 12.09
C ARG A 360 -20.20 -18.25 11.21
N THR A 361 -19.74 -17.02 11.17
CA THR A 361 -20.32 -15.95 10.36
C THR A 361 -19.25 -15.32 9.48
N THR A 362 -19.68 -14.59 8.46
CA THR A 362 -18.85 -13.54 7.87
C THR A 362 -18.76 -12.41 8.87
N PHE A 363 -17.57 -12.06 9.32
CA PHE A 363 -17.41 -11.09 10.41
C PHE A 363 -16.81 -9.78 9.95
N THR A 364 -17.27 -8.70 10.57
CA THR A 364 -16.95 -7.35 10.17
C THR A 364 -16.01 -6.66 11.14
N LEU A 365 -14.71 -6.54 10.82
CA LEU A 365 -13.97 -5.38 11.33
C LEU A 365 -14.70 -4.12 10.90
N ALA A 366 -15.33 -3.45 11.86
CA ALA A 366 -15.77 -2.08 11.68
C ALA A 366 -14.58 -1.30 11.12
N PRO A 367 -14.74 -0.60 9.99
CA PRO A 367 -13.63 0.14 9.42
C PRO A 367 -13.11 1.08 10.49
N SER A 368 -11.80 1.11 10.69
CA SER A 368 -11.17 2.25 11.35
C SER A 368 -11.33 3.43 10.38
N SER A 369 -12.55 3.98 10.36
CA SER A 369 -13.08 4.57 9.12
C SER A 369 -12.15 5.61 8.58
N HIS A 370 -11.45 6.37 9.44
CA HIS A 370 -10.36 7.24 9.04
C HIS A 370 -9.17 7.16 10.00
N LEU A 371 -7.97 6.90 9.49
CA LEU A 371 -6.73 7.10 10.24
C LEU A 371 -6.48 8.59 10.35
N ARG A 372 -6.47 9.10 11.58
CA ARG A 372 -6.06 10.48 11.85
C ARG A 372 -4.62 10.49 12.31
N PHE A 373 -3.84 11.37 11.70
CA PHE A 373 -2.48 11.64 12.12
C PHE A 373 -2.42 13.01 12.76
N ARG A 374 -1.91 13.09 14.00
CA ARG A 374 -1.59 14.35 14.65
C ARG A 374 -0.10 14.61 14.59
N TRP A 375 0.23 15.88 14.59
CA TRP A 375 1.60 16.33 14.63
C TRP A 375 2.15 16.21 16.03
N SER A 376 3.24 15.45 16.15
CA SER A 376 4.04 15.35 17.36
C SER A 376 5.45 15.86 17.07
N ARG A 377 6.11 16.42 18.09
CA ARG A 377 7.51 16.83 18.02
C ARG A 377 8.36 15.70 18.57
N ALA A 378 9.12 15.02 17.71
CA ALA A 378 10.04 13.96 18.09
C ALA A 378 11.46 14.33 17.65
N ALA A 379 12.42 14.28 18.59
CA ALA A 379 13.82 14.64 18.35
C ALA A 379 14.00 16.01 17.63
N GLY A 380 13.19 17.00 18.02
CA GLY A 380 13.25 18.36 17.48
C GLY A 380 12.58 18.59 16.12
N ALA A 381 11.95 17.57 15.52
CA ALA A 381 11.28 17.64 14.22
C ALA A 381 9.79 17.27 14.33
N TYR A 382 8.94 17.90 13.51
CA TYR A 382 7.52 17.58 13.44
C TYR A 382 7.25 16.35 12.56
N ARG A 383 6.43 15.42 13.06
CA ARG A 383 5.99 14.22 12.32
C ARG A 383 4.52 13.94 12.56
N ALA A 384 3.85 13.45 11.52
CA ALA A 384 2.49 12.96 11.62
C ALA A 384 2.53 11.53 12.20
N ALA A 385 1.89 11.33 13.35
CA ALA A 385 1.79 10.03 14.03
C ALA A 385 0.32 9.62 14.14
N VAL A 386 0.03 8.32 13.97
CA VAL A 386 -1.33 7.78 14.11
C VAL A 386 -1.83 8.07 15.51
N CYS A 387 -3.06 8.53 15.60
CA CYS A 387 -3.71 8.80 16.87
C CYS A 387 -4.55 7.61 17.30
N THR A 388 -4.14 6.95 18.37
CA THR A 388 -4.85 5.83 18.98
C THR A 388 -5.62 6.33 20.21
N GLY A 389 -6.77 6.99 20.03
CA GLY A 389 -7.60 7.49 21.14
C GLY A 389 -8.64 8.54 20.75
N ASN A 390 -9.26 9.21 21.74
CA ASN A 390 -10.21 10.31 21.49
C ASN A 390 -9.49 11.49 20.81
N CYS A 391 -9.74 11.62 19.51
CA CYS A 391 -9.14 12.61 18.64
C CYS A 391 -10.03 13.85 18.43
N LEU A 392 -10.94 14.11 19.36
CA LEU A 392 -11.78 15.30 19.40
C LEU A 392 -11.11 16.38 20.25
#